data_AF-A0A2T9ZVR6-F1
#
_entry.id   AF-A0A2T9ZVR6-F1
#
_cell.length_a   1.000
_cell.length_b   1.000
_cell.length_c   1.000
_cell.angle_alpha   90.00
_cell.angle_beta   90.00
_cell.angle_gamma   90.00
#
_symmetry.space_group_name_H-M   'P 1'
#
loop_
_entity.id
_entity.type
_entity.pdbx_description
1 polymer ?
#
loop_
_entity_poly.entity_id
_entity_poly.type
_entity_poly.pdbx_seq_one_letter_code
_entity_poly.pdbx_strand_id
1 'polypeptide(L)'
;MNFFEQQDQAKRNTRNLVLLFLLAVVIIIAAIDIAILLLFGNVLSESAGTTQSLGTFLTDNSTILLLASGGTGAAIGLASLYRSASLKDGGGAVARQMGGVPVEADPRDPLRQRLRNVVEEIAIASGVPVPEIYIMEQESGINAFAAGYSPSDAAV
;
A
#
# COMPACT_ATOMS: atom_id res chain seq x y z
N MET A 1 -14.04 8.87 -26.58
CA MET A 1 -13.67 8.20 -25.32
C MET A 1 -13.56 9.28 -24.26
N ASN A 2 -14.47 9.33 -23.27
CA ASN A 2 -14.53 10.41 -22.28
C ASN A 2 -13.52 10.16 -21.15
N PHE A 3 -12.30 10.68 -21.31
CA PHE A 3 -11.24 10.62 -20.29
C PHE A 3 -11.67 11.18 -18.92
N PHE A 4 -12.53 12.20 -18.93
CA PHE A 4 -13.07 12.81 -17.71
C PHE A 4 -13.97 11.87 -16.89
N GLU A 5 -14.76 11.01 -17.56
CA GLU A 5 -15.59 10.01 -16.86
C GLU A 5 -14.73 8.96 -16.17
N GLN A 6 -13.61 8.56 -16.79
CA GLN A 6 -12.67 7.61 -16.18
C GLN A 6 -11.96 8.19 -14.95
N GLN A 7 -11.60 9.48 -14.97
CA GLN A 7 -11.02 10.14 -13.80
C GLN A 7 -11.99 10.21 -12.62
N ASP A 8 -13.27 10.53 -12.87
CA ASP A 8 -14.28 10.60 -11.83
C ASP A 8 -14.63 9.21 -11.27
N GLN A 9 -14.64 8.20 -12.13
CA GLN A 9 -14.78 6.80 -11.73
C GLN A 9 -13.61 6.37 -10.83
N ALA A 10 -12.38 6.73 -11.18
CA ALA A 10 -11.18 6.42 -10.39
C ALA A 10 -11.26 7.06 -9.00
N LYS A 11 -11.63 8.35 -8.90
CA LYS A 11 -11.79 9.03 -7.60
C LYS A 11 -12.85 8.36 -6.71
N ARG A 12 -13.98 7.95 -7.27
CA ARG A 12 -15.04 7.24 -6.53
C ARG A 12 -14.57 5.88 -6.02
N ASN A 13 -13.85 5.13 -6.85
CA ASN A 13 -13.30 3.84 -6.45
C ASN A 13 -12.24 4.00 -5.36
N THR A 14 -11.37 5.01 -5.43
CA THR A 14 -10.41 5.31 -4.36
C THR A 14 -11.11 5.56 -3.03
N ARG A 15 -12.22 6.30 -3.01
CA ARG A 15 -12.99 6.53 -1.78
C ARG A 15 -13.53 5.22 -1.19
N ASN A 16 -14.08 4.34 -2.03
CA ASN A 16 -14.59 3.05 -1.58
C ASN A 16 -13.45 2.16 -1.05
N LEU A 17 -12.30 2.15 -1.71
CA LEU A 17 -11.12 1.42 -1.25
C LEU A 17 -10.61 1.93 0.10
N VAL A 18 -10.61 3.25 0.32
CA VAL A 18 -10.24 3.84 1.62
C VAL A 18 -11.24 3.44 2.72
N LEU A 19 -12.53 3.44 2.43
CA LEU A 19 -13.55 2.98 3.39
C LEU A 19 -13.39 1.49 3.73
N LEU A 20 -13.16 0.64 2.72
CA LEU A 20 -12.91 -0.79 2.92
C LEU A 20 -11.62 -1.03 3.71
N PHE A 21 -10.56 -0.24 3.44
CA PHE A 21 -9.32 -0.31 4.20
C PHE A 21 -9.52 0.06 5.67
N LEU A 22 -10.22 1.16 5.96
CA LEU A 22 -10.54 1.55 7.33
C LEU A 22 -11.37 0.48 8.04
N LEU A 23 -12.36 -0.09 7.36
CA LEU A 23 -13.15 -1.20 7.88
C LEU A 23 -12.27 -2.42 8.20
N ALA A 24 -11.34 -2.78 7.30
CA ALA A 24 -10.41 -3.88 7.51
C ALA A 24 -9.50 -3.64 8.72
N VAL A 25 -9.00 -2.41 8.92
CA VAL A 25 -8.19 -2.05 10.09
C VAL A 25 -8.98 -2.23 11.39
N VAL A 26 -10.24 -1.79 11.43
CA VAL A 26 -11.12 -1.98 12.60
C VAL A 26 -11.35 -3.47 12.88
N ILE A 27 -11.59 -4.27 11.84
CA ILE A 27 -11.76 -5.73 11.98
C ILE A 27 -10.49 -6.39 12.53
N ILE A 28 -9.31 -6.00 12.04
CA ILE A 28 -8.03 -6.54 12.52
C ILE A 28 -7.82 -6.22 14.00
N ILE A 29 -8.06 -4.97 14.40
CA ILE A 29 -7.97 -4.55 15.80
C ILE A 29 -8.92 -5.38 16.67
N ALA A 30 -10.19 -5.48 16.27
CA ALA A 30 -11.18 -6.27 17.01
C ALA A 30 -10.80 -7.76 17.11
N ALA A 31 -10.27 -8.35 16.03
CA ALA A 31 -9.82 -9.74 16.02
C ALA A 31 -8.64 -9.97 16.97
N ILE A 32 -7.68 -9.04 17.01
CA ILE A 32 -6.54 -9.09 17.93
C ILE A 32 -7.02 -8.94 19.38
N ASP A 33 -7.92 -8.00 19.65
CA ASP A 33 -8.50 -7.78 20.98
C ASP A 33 -9.25 -9.04 21.47
N ILE A 34 -10.06 -9.67 20.61
CA ILE A 34 -10.74 -10.93 20.92
C ILE A 34 -9.73 -12.04 21.20
N ALA A 35 -8.68 -12.18 20.39
CA ALA A 35 -7.65 -13.19 20.60
C ALA A 35 -6.93 -13.01 21.95
N ILE A 36 -6.62 -11.76 22.32
CA ILE A 36 -6.01 -11.43 23.62
C ILE A 36 -6.96 -11.76 24.77
N LEU A 37 -8.25 -11.44 24.66
CA LEU A 37 -9.24 -11.78 25.69
C LEU A 37 -9.37 -13.29 25.88
N LEU A 38 -9.36 -14.07 24.80
CA LEU A 38 -9.47 -15.54 24.89
C LEU A 38 -8.23 -16.16 25.55
N LEU A 39 -7.02 -15.64 25.25
CA LEU A 39 -5.77 -16.18 25.75
C LEU A 39 -5.44 -15.72 27.18
N PHE A 40 -5.67 -14.45 27.49
CA PHE A 40 -5.25 -13.82 28.76
C PHE A 40 -6.40 -13.49 29.70
N GLY A 41 -7.62 -13.33 29.17
CA GLY A 41 -8.79 -12.96 29.99
C GLY A 41 -9.17 -14.04 31.00
N ASN A 42 -8.96 -15.32 30.66
CA ASN A 42 -9.21 -16.44 31.59
C ASN A 42 -8.20 -16.50 32.75
N VAL A 43 -6.95 -16.07 32.53
CA VAL A 43 -5.87 -16.10 33.54
C VAL A 43 -6.05 -14.98 34.59
N LEU A 44 -6.61 -13.83 34.19
CA LEU A 44 -6.92 -12.74 35.11
C LEU A 44 -8.22 -12.97 35.91
N SER A 45 -9.21 -13.65 35.30
CA SER A 45 -10.53 -13.89 35.93
C SER A 45 -10.56 -15.01 36.97
N GLU A 46 -9.52 -15.85 37.09
CA GLU A 46 -9.46 -16.92 38.11
C GLU A 46 -9.51 -16.39 39.56
N SER A 47 -9.31 -15.08 39.80
CA SER A 47 -9.41 -14.48 41.14
C SER A 47 -10.85 -14.10 41.57
N ALA A 48 -11.85 -14.15 40.68
CA ALA A 48 -13.22 -13.73 41.00
C ALA A 48 -14.24 -14.82 40.62
N GLY A 49 -14.58 -15.69 41.59
CA GLY A 49 -15.57 -16.76 41.47
C GLY A 49 -17.02 -16.27 41.37
N THR A 50 -17.35 -15.43 40.39
CA THR A 50 -18.70 -14.94 40.16
C THR A 50 -18.98 -14.92 38.66
N THR A 51 -20.18 -15.32 38.25
CA THR A 51 -20.70 -15.20 36.88
C THR A 51 -20.65 -13.73 36.43
N GLN A 52 -19.52 -13.31 35.87
CA GLN A 52 -19.34 -11.95 35.39
C GLN A 52 -20.16 -11.74 34.11
N SER A 53 -20.89 -10.64 34.06
CA SER A 53 -21.51 -10.18 32.82
C SER A 53 -20.44 -9.79 31.79
N LEU A 54 -20.76 -9.88 30.50
CA LEU A 54 -19.84 -9.45 29.42
C LEU A 54 -19.38 -7.99 29.62
N GLY A 55 -20.24 -7.12 30.16
CA GLY A 55 -19.89 -5.72 30.42
C GLY A 55 -18.80 -5.56 31.47
N THR A 56 -18.91 -6.29 32.60
CA THR A 56 -17.92 -6.27 33.69
C THR A 56 -16.58 -6.86 33.27
N PHE A 57 -16.59 -7.95 32.49
CA PHE A 57 -15.36 -8.57 31.97
C PHE A 57 -14.59 -7.62 31.02
N LEU A 58 -15.30 -6.87 30.17
CA LEU A 58 -14.69 -5.87 29.29
C LEU A 58 -14.14 -4.65 30.05
N THR A 59 -14.79 -4.24 31.15
CA THR A 59 -14.30 -3.12 31.97
C THR A 59 -13.07 -3.51 32.79
N ASP A 60 -13.03 -4.72 33.34
CA ASP A 60 -11.88 -5.24 34.09
C ASP A 60 -10.63 -5.39 33.19
N ASN A 61 -10.82 -5.80 31.93
CA ASN A 61 -9.75 -5.95 30.95
C ASN A 61 -9.52 -4.70 30.08
N SER A 62 -10.17 -3.57 30.40
CA SER A 62 -10.14 -2.34 29.58
C SER A 62 -8.73 -1.80 29.36
N THR A 63 -7.83 -1.94 30.35
CA THR A 63 -6.44 -1.45 30.23
C THR A 63 -5.66 -2.25 29.18
N ILE A 64 -5.79 -3.58 29.18
CA ILE A 64 -5.11 -4.46 28.23
C ILE A 64 -5.69 -4.25 26.83
N LEU A 65 -7.01 -4.12 26.71
CA LEU A 65 -7.69 -3.84 25.45
C LEU A 65 -7.28 -2.48 24.85
N LEU A 66 -7.24 -1.41 25.66
CA LEU A 66 -6.79 -0.11 25.20
C LEU A 66 -5.32 -0.13 24.73
N LEU A 67 -4.47 -0.85 25.45
CA LEU A 67 -3.05 -0.96 25.11
C LEU A 67 -2.84 -1.82 23.84
N ALA A 68 -3.58 -2.91 23.69
CA ALA A 68 -3.56 -3.77 22.52
C ALA A 68 -4.11 -3.06 21.27
N SER A 69 -5.27 -2.43 21.39
CA SER A 69 -5.90 -1.65 20.32
C SER A 69 -5.03 -0.47 19.91
N GLY A 70 -4.53 0.30 20.89
CA GLY A 70 -3.60 1.40 20.65
C GLY A 70 -2.28 0.95 20.03
N GLY A 71 -1.71 -0.15 20.51
CA GLY A 71 -0.47 -0.73 19.97
C GLY A 71 -0.63 -1.23 18.54
N THR A 72 -1.73 -1.94 18.25
CA THR A 72 -2.05 -2.43 16.91
C THR A 72 -2.31 -1.26 15.95
N GLY A 73 -3.11 -0.28 16.36
CA GLY A 73 -3.38 0.92 15.58
C GLY A 73 -2.11 1.73 15.30
N ALA A 74 -1.25 1.89 16.30
CA ALA A 74 0.05 2.53 16.14
C ALA A 74 0.96 1.75 15.18
N ALA A 75 1.02 0.43 15.29
CA ALA A 75 1.83 -0.41 14.40
C ALA A 75 1.35 -0.30 12.94
N ILE A 76 0.04 -0.42 12.68
CA ILE A 76 -0.53 -0.26 11.34
C ILE A 76 -0.29 1.16 10.82
N GLY A 77 -0.49 2.18 11.67
CA GLY A 77 -0.28 3.58 11.31
C GLY A 77 1.18 3.88 10.95
N LEU A 78 2.13 3.44 11.78
CA LEU A 78 3.56 3.58 11.52
C LEU A 78 4.01 2.81 10.29
N ALA A 79 3.56 1.56 10.11
CA ALA A 79 3.87 0.78 8.91
C ALA A 79 3.33 1.46 7.65
N SER A 80 2.10 2.00 7.71
CA SER A 80 1.49 2.73 6.60
C SER A 80 2.26 4.02 6.27
N LEU A 81 2.62 4.81 7.29
CA LEU A 81 3.43 6.01 7.13
C LEU A 81 4.81 5.70 6.56
N TYR A 82 5.46 4.65 7.06
CA TYR A 82 6.74 4.18 6.54
C TYR A 82 6.62 3.78 5.07
N ARG A 83 5.57 3.03 4.71
CA ARG A 83 5.34 2.63 3.31
C ARG A 83 5.09 3.84 2.42
N SER A 84 4.25 4.79 2.86
CA SER A 84 4.02 6.05 2.13
C SER A 84 5.29 6.88 1.98
N ALA A 85 6.15 6.93 3.00
CA ALA A 85 7.44 7.61 2.93
C ALA A 85 8.43 6.88 2.02
N SER A 86 8.43 5.55 1.99
CA SER A 86 9.31 4.76 1.12
C SER A 86 8.96 4.85 -0.37
N LEU A 87 7.71 5.21 -0.69
CA LEU A 87 7.21 5.36 -2.05
C LEU A 87 7.29 6.81 -2.55
N LYS A 88 7.64 7.75 -1.68
CA LYS A 88 7.64 9.20 -1.97
C LYS A 88 8.62 9.62 -3.06
N ASP A 89 9.64 8.82 -3.32
CA ASP A 89 10.64 9.02 -4.38
C ASP A 89 10.08 8.76 -5.80
N GLY A 90 8.77 8.48 -5.91
CA GLY A 90 8.05 8.39 -7.17
C GLY A 90 8.13 7.02 -7.85
N GLY A 91 7.84 7.01 -9.15
CA GLY A 91 7.76 5.79 -9.95
C GLY A 91 9.06 4.99 -9.99
N GLY A 92 10.22 5.66 -10.02
CA GLY A 92 11.52 5.00 -10.09
C GLY A 92 11.82 4.12 -8.87
N ALA A 93 11.36 4.53 -7.68
CA ALA A 93 11.50 3.72 -6.48
C ALA A 93 10.67 2.43 -6.56
N VAL A 94 9.46 2.51 -7.12
CA VAL A 94 8.61 1.33 -7.37
C VAL A 94 9.26 0.42 -8.40
N ALA A 95 9.75 0.97 -9.51
CA ALA A 95 10.40 0.21 -10.57
C ALA A 95 11.59 -0.61 -10.05
N ARG A 96 12.46 0.02 -9.25
CA ARG A 96 13.62 -0.66 -8.63
C ARG A 96 13.19 -1.73 -7.61
N GLN A 97 12.13 -1.51 -6.83
CA GLN A 97 11.59 -2.51 -5.90
C GLN A 97 11.03 -3.74 -6.63
N MET A 98 10.55 -3.58 -7.86
CA MET A 98 10.08 -4.67 -8.71
C MET A 98 11.21 -5.37 -9.49
N GLY A 99 12.48 -5.02 -9.22
CA GLY A 99 13.64 -5.58 -9.94
C GLY A 99 13.94 -4.91 -11.28
N GLY A 100 13.33 -3.74 -11.55
CA GLY A 100 13.62 -2.96 -12.74
C GLY A 100 15.05 -2.43 -12.74
N VAL A 101 15.75 -2.65 -13.85
CA VAL A 101 17.09 -2.08 -14.13
C VAL A 101 16.91 -0.87 -15.04
N PRO A 102 17.49 0.30 -14.69
CA PRO A 102 17.32 1.51 -15.49
C PRO A 102 17.92 1.34 -16.89
N VAL A 103 17.21 1.82 -17.90
CA VAL A 103 17.66 1.83 -19.29
C VAL A 103 18.45 3.11 -19.54
N GLU A 104 19.76 3.00 -19.42
CA GLU A 104 20.67 4.09 -19.78
C GLU A 104 20.64 4.37 -21.29
N ALA A 105 21.03 5.59 -21.67
CA ALA A 105 21.25 5.95 -23.07
C ALA A 105 22.56 5.33 -23.57
N ASP A 106 22.65 4.00 -23.61
CA ASP A 106 23.78 3.29 -24.19
C ASP A 106 23.59 3.18 -25.72
N PRO A 107 24.44 3.82 -26.54
CA PRO A 107 24.35 3.74 -27.99
C PRO A 107 24.68 2.35 -28.56
N ARG A 108 25.11 1.37 -27.73
CA ARG A 108 25.52 0.03 -28.18
C ARG A 108 24.38 -0.98 -28.28
N ASP A 109 23.24 -0.73 -27.64
CA ASP A 109 22.08 -1.62 -27.70
C ASP A 109 20.93 -0.99 -28.51
N PRO A 110 20.72 -1.42 -29.77
CA PRO A 110 19.69 -0.84 -30.64
C PRO A 110 18.26 -1.13 -30.14
N LEU A 111 18.04 -2.20 -29.36
CA LEU A 111 16.71 -2.50 -28.80
C LEU A 111 16.37 -1.56 -27.64
N ARG A 112 17.33 -1.32 -26.75
CA ARG A 112 17.17 -0.32 -25.68
C ARG A 112 16.99 1.08 -26.25
N GLN A 113 17.74 1.44 -27.29
CA GLN A 113 17.57 2.71 -27.97
C GLN A 113 16.17 2.84 -28.61
N ARG A 114 15.69 1.78 -29.28
CA ARG A 114 14.34 1.76 -29.84
C ARG A 114 13.27 1.93 -28.75
N LEU A 115 13.41 1.24 -27.62
CA LEU A 115 12.51 1.39 -26.48
C LEU A 115 12.47 2.84 -26.01
N ARG A 116 13.63 3.46 -25.76
CA ARG A 116 13.70 4.87 -25.35
C ARG A 116 13.04 5.80 -26.37
N ASN A 117 13.34 5.63 -27.65
CA ASN A 117 12.77 6.47 -28.71
C ASN A 117 11.25 6.36 -28.76
N VAL A 118 10.69 5.15 -28.62
CA VAL A 118 9.24 4.93 -28.61
C VAL A 118 8.60 5.57 -27.38
N VAL A 119 9.21 5.42 -26.20
CA VAL A 119 8.71 6.04 -24.97
C VAL A 119 8.76 7.57 -25.06
N GLU A 120 9.85 8.13 -25.59
CA GLU A 120 10.00 9.57 -25.82
C GLU A 120 8.96 10.11 -26.81
N GLU A 121 8.74 9.42 -27.94
CA GLU A 121 7.74 9.81 -28.93
C GLU A 121 6.32 9.77 -28.34
N ILE A 122 5.99 8.73 -27.57
CA ILE A 122 4.69 8.62 -26.88
C ILE A 122 4.55 9.74 -25.83
N ALA A 123 5.60 10.05 -25.06
CA ALA A 123 5.56 11.10 -24.05
C ALA A 123 5.35 12.49 -24.68
N ILE A 124 6.06 12.79 -25.76
CA ILE A 124 5.92 14.03 -26.54
C ILE A 124 4.50 14.13 -27.12
N ALA A 125 4.02 13.06 -27.77
CA ALA A 125 2.68 13.03 -28.35
C ALA A 125 1.58 13.17 -27.30
N SER A 126 1.82 12.66 -26.08
CA SER A 126 0.89 12.73 -24.95
C SER A 126 1.03 14.01 -24.12
N GLY A 127 2.01 14.86 -24.40
CA GLY A 127 2.26 16.10 -23.66
C GLY A 127 2.67 15.88 -22.19
N VAL A 128 3.28 14.73 -21.87
CA VAL A 128 3.77 14.41 -20.52
C VAL A 128 5.30 14.44 -20.49
N PRO A 129 5.93 14.69 -19.32
CA PRO A 129 7.36 14.49 -19.15
C PRO A 129 7.77 13.06 -19.53
N VAL A 130 8.96 12.90 -20.12
CA VAL A 130 9.50 11.58 -20.43
C VAL A 130 9.72 10.83 -19.12
N PRO A 131 9.06 9.67 -18.90
CA PRO A 131 9.22 8.91 -17.67
C PRO A 131 10.62 8.29 -17.59
N GLU A 132 11.04 7.93 -16.38
CA GLU A 132 12.19 7.03 -16.21
C GLU A 132 11.86 5.66 -16.82
N ILE A 133 12.83 5.02 -17.49
CA ILE A 133 12.61 3.78 -18.24
C ILE A 133 13.39 2.66 -17.58
N TYR A 134 12.73 1.55 -17.29
CA TYR A 134 13.30 0.37 -16.66
C TYR A 134 12.98 -0.89 -17.47
N ILE A 135 13.85 -1.91 -17.35
CA ILE A 135 13.62 -3.25 -17.87
C ILE A 135 13.66 -4.25 -16.71
N MET A 136 12.69 -5.15 -16.68
CA MET A 136 12.67 -6.29 -15.75
C MET A 136 13.36 -7.48 -16.42
N GLU A 137 14.67 -7.63 -16.22
CA GLU A 137 15.44 -8.71 -16.87
C GLU A 137 15.12 -10.10 -16.30
N GLN A 138 14.60 -10.17 -15.07
CA GLN A 138 14.28 -11.42 -14.38
C GLN A 138 12.81 -11.86 -14.54
N GLU A 139 11.99 -11.10 -15.28
CA GLU A 139 10.60 -11.44 -15.51
C GLU A 139 10.47 -12.41 -16.69
N SER A 140 9.85 -13.58 -16.44
CA SER A 140 9.72 -14.64 -17.45
C SER A 140 8.57 -14.41 -18.43
N GLY A 141 7.57 -13.62 -18.03
CA GLY A 141 6.40 -13.26 -18.83
C GLY A 141 6.55 -11.92 -19.55
N ILE A 142 5.68 -11.68 -20.53
CA ILE A 142 5.53 -10.36 -21.16
C ILE A 142 4.69 -9.49 -20.22
N ASN A 143 5.33 -8.59 -19.49
CA ASN A 143 4.68 -7.66 -18.57
C ASN A 143 5.25 -6.25 -18.72
N ALA A 144 4.41 -5.25 -18.45
CA ALA A 144 4.79 -3.85 -18.34
C ALA A 144 3.84 -3.16 -17.35
N PHE A 145 4.33 -2.16 -16.63
CA PHE A 145 3.51 -1.32 -15.76
C PHE A 145 4.04 0.11 -15.77
N ALA A 146 3.25 1.04 -15.27
CA ALA A 146 3.67 2.41 -15.02
C ALA A 146 3.44 2.73 -13.54
N ALA A 147 4.38 3.44 -12.92
CA ALA A 147 4.31 3.86 -11.52
C ALA A 147 4.64 5.35 -11.39
N GLY A 148 4.14 5.99 -10.34
CA GLY A 148 4.32 7.42 -10.07
C GLY A 148 3.05 8.03 -9.46
N TYR A 149 3.19 9.12 -8.70
CA TYR A 149 2.03 9.87 -8.19
C TYR A 149 1.45 10.84 -9.23
N SER A 150 2.28 11.24 -10.19
CA SER A 150 1.99 12.19 -11.24
C SER A 150 2.81 11.88 -12.50
N PRO A 151 2.50 12.49 -13.65
CA PRO A 151 3.32 12.31 -14.85
C PRO A 151 4.76 12.80 -14.71
N SER A 152 5.06 13.70 -13.76
CA SER A 152 6.42 14.25 -13.59
C SER A 152 7.37 13.35 -12.80
N ASP A 153 6.84 12.38 -12.05
CA ASP A 153 7.61 11.38 -11.30
C ASP A 153 7.34 9.96 -11.81
N ALA A 154 6.92 9.84 -13.07
CA ALA A 154 6.54 8.56 -13.66
C ALA A 154 7.76 7.71 -14.01
N ALA A 155 7.62 6.39 -13.84
CA ALA A 155 8.52 5.38 -14.36
C ALA A 155 7.73 4.28 -15.07
N VAL A 156 8.32 3.71 -16.12
CA VAL A 156 7.77 2.64 -16.95
C VAL A 156 8.75 1.50 -17.14
#